data_AF-A0A820RTA5-F1
#
_entry.id   AF-A0A820RTA5-F1
#
_cell.length_a   1.000
_cell.length_b   1.000
_cell.length_c   1.000
_cell.angle_alpha   90.00
_cell.angle_beta   90.00
_cell.angle_gamma   90.00
#
_symmetry.space_group_name_H-M   'P 1'
#
loop_
_entity.id
_entity.type
_entity.pdbx_description
1 polymer ?
#
loop_
_entity_poly.entity_id
_entity_poly.type
_entity_poly.pdbx_seq_one_letter_code
_entity_poly.pdbx_strand_id
1 'polypeptide(L)'
;EQTRIFSLFAPTVSEVNFVSSFSHWKSIQMEKDLNTGIFHIPTTLKIPDGEHEYKYFVRKNARQKYWTSVIDPYVEKYDAKHRHGLITTRNGKKYTDTYEWKYDHIKLPENDQLIIYEIYVADFTENGQFSGILSKLDYLSDLGINAN
;
A
#
# COMPACT_ATOMS: atom_id res chain seq x y z
N GLU A 1 11.87 -0.58 20.46
CA GLU A 1 10.40 -0.45 20.28
C GLU A 1 9.99 -1.21 19.04
N GLN A 2 9.10 -2.20 19.17
CA GLN A 2 8.49 -2.86 18.02
C GLN A 2 7.53 -1.84 17.41
N THR A 3 7.95 -1.21 16.32
CA THR A 3 7.08 -0.38 15.48
C THR A 3 5.79 -1.17 15.22
N ARG A 4 4.62 -0.57 15.46
CA ARG A 4 3.32 -1.22 15.28
C ARG A 4 3.05 -1.43 13.78
N ILE A 5 3.70 -2.43 13.18
CA ILE A 5 3.74 -2.70 11.73
C ILE A 5 2.34 -2.81 11.12
N PHE A 6 1.42 -3.43 11.85
CA PHE A 6 0.02 -3.57 11.45
C PHE A 6 -0.85 -2.70 12.35
N SER A 7 -1.47 -1.70 11.74
CA SER A 7 -2.27 -0.68 12.40
C SER A 7 -3.47 -0.32 11.55
N LEU A 8 -4.63 -0.11 12.17
CA LEU A 8 -5.84 0.34 11.48
C LEU A 8 -6.53 1.43 12.28
N PHE A 9 -6.59 2.64 11.75
CA PHE A 9 -7.41 3.71 12.33
C PHE A 9 -8.89 3.45 12.05
N ALA A 10 -9.64 3.13 13.11
CA ALA A 10 -11.06 2.84 13.01
C ALA A 10 -11.79 3.26 14.30
N PRO A 11 -11.90 4.56 14.59
CA PRO A 11 -12.33 5.04 15.91
C PRO A 11 -13.76 4.64 16.24
N THR A 12 -14.64 4.50 15.25
CA THR A 12 -16.06 4.24 15.45
C THR A 12 -16.42 2.77 15.59
N VAL A 13 -15.51 1.82 15.30
CA VAL A 13 -15.81 0.38 15.33
C VAL A 13 -15.41 -0.25 16.68
N SER A 14 -16.11 -1.31 17.07
CA SER A 14 -15.86 -1.98 18.35
C SER A 14 -14.70 -2.96 18.29
N GLU A 15 -14.59 -3.71 17.19
CA GLU A 15 -13.69 -4.86 17.09
C GLU A 15 -13.09 -4.94 15.69
N VAL A 16 -11.80 -5.30 15.66
CA VAL A 16 -11.05 -5.60 14.44
C VAL A 16 -10.29 -6.90 14.66
N ASN A 17 -10.38 -7.82 13.71
CA ASN A 17 -9.54 -8.99 13.62
C ASN A 17 -8.54 -8.81 12.49
N PHE A 18 -7.29 -9.16 12.77
CA PHE A 18 -6.21 -9.27 11.81
C PHE A 18 -6.07 -10.73 11.38
N VAL A 19 -5.84 -10.96 10.09
CA VAL A 19 -5.57 -12.29 9.54
C VAL A 19 -4.38 -12.17 8.60
N SER A 20 -3.45 -13.13 8.67
CA SER A 20 -2.24 -13.13 7.85
C SER A 20 -1.76 -14.55 7.50
N SER A 21 -0.96 -14.67 6.44
CA SER A 21 -0.28 -15.91 6.05
C SER A 21 0.54 -16.52 7.21
N PHE A 22 1.27 -15.71 7.97
CA PHE A 22 2.08 -16.20 9.11
C PHE A 22 1.24 -16.67 10.30
N SER A 23 -0.03 -16.29 10.37
CA SER A 23 -0.99 -16.80 11.35
C SER A 23 -1.70 -18.07 10.88
N HIS A 24 -1.31 -18.62 9.73
CA HIS A 24 -2.04 -19.67 9.01
C HIS A 24 -3.52 -19.29 8.83
N TRP A 25 -3.78 -18.04 8.48
CA TRP A 25 -5.13 -17.48 8.30
C TRP A 25 -6.06 -17.58 9.52
N LYS A 26 -5.50 -17.74 10.73
CA LYS A 26 -6.27 -17.66 11.98
C LYS A 26 -6.50 -16.20 12.37
N SER A 27 -7.71 -15.90 12.83
CA SER A 27 -8.05 -14.55 13.31
C SER A 27 -7.31 -14.21 14.59
N ILE A 28 -6.67 -13.05 14.59
CA ILE A 28 -6.01 -12.43 15.74
C ILE A 28 -6.79 -11.18 16.09
N GLN A 29 -7.39 -11.13 17.28
CA GLN A 29 -8.09 -9.94 17.75
C GLN A 29 -7.09 -8.80 17.97
N MET A 30 -7.38 -7.62 17.42
CA MET A 30 -6.54 -6.43 17.58
C MET A 30 -6.92 -5.65 18.83
N GLU A 31 -5.95 -4.98 19.42
CA GLU A 31 -6.09 -4.12 20.59
C GLU A 31 -6.40 -2.68 20.15
N LYS A 32 -7.49 -2.11 20.67
CA LYS A 32 -7.86 -0.73 20.38
C LYS A 32 -7.23 0.21 21.41
N ASP A 33 -6.48 1.18 20.93
CA ASP A 33 -6.12 2.36 21.71
C ASP A 33 -7.35 3.27 21.84
N LEU A 34 -7.84 3.47 23.07
CA LEU A 34 -9.06 4.24 23.34
C LEU A 34 -8.87 5.75 23.16
N ASN A 35 -7.64 6.26 23.24
CA ASN A 35 -7.35 7.69 23.07
C ASN A 35 -7.28 8.06 21.59
N THR A 36 -6.70 7.18 20.77
CA THR A 36 -6.47 7.44 19.34
C THR A 36 -7.49 6.76 18.43
N GLY A 37 -8.17 5.71 18.89
CA GLY A 37 -9.05 4.90 18.04
C GLY A 37 -8.31 3.99 17.05
N ILE A 38 -6.99 3.85 17.19
CA ILE A 38 -6.17 2.98 16.35
C ILE A 38 -6.16 1.56 16.92
N PHE A 39 -6.38 0.58 16.05
CA PHE A 39 -6.22 -0.83 16.35
C PHE A 39 -4.82 -1.30 15.99
N HIS A 40 -4.21 -2.11 16.84
CA HIS A 40 -2.91 -2.70 16.60
C HIS A 40 -2.92 -4.21 16.92
N ILE A 41 -2.05 -4.96 16.27
CA ILE A 41 -1.82 -6.35 16.69
C ILE A 41 -1.24 -6.39 18.12
N PRO A 42 -1.49 -7.45 18.90
CA PRO A 42 -0.91 -7.61 20.23
C PRO A 42 0.62 -7.52 20.20
N THR A 43 1.23 -6.81 21.15
CA THR A 43 2.69 -6.63 21.22
C THR A 43 3.45 -7.94 21.50
N THR A 44 2.76 -8.95 22.00
CA THR A 44 3.30 -10.31 22.21
C THR A 44 3.41 -11.11 20.92
N LEU A 45 2.77 -10.67 19.83
CA LEU A 45 2.77 -11.37 18.55
C LEU A 45 4.12 -11.17 17.85
N LYS A 46 4.86 -12.27 17.68
CA LYS A 46 6.09 -12.28 16.89
C LYS A 46 5.75 -12.38 15.41
N ILE A 47 6.21 -11.40 14.63
CA ILE A 47 6.06 -11.41 13.18
C ILE A 47 7.35 -12.03 12.60
N PRO A 48 7.26 -13.16 11.88
CA PRO A 48 8.43 -13.76 11.24
C PRO A 48 8.94 -12.88 10.10
N ASP A 49 10.19 -13.05 9.72
CA ASP A 49 10.75 -12.41 8.54
C ASP A 49 10.23 -13.08 7.26
N GLY A 50 10.09 -12.31 6.19
CA GLY A 50 9.57 -12.79 4.90
C GLY A 50 8.47 -11.89 4.32
N GLU A 51 7.91 -12.32 3.20
CA GLU A 51 6.74 -11.68 2.59
C GLU A 51 5.46 -12.30 3.17
N HIS A 52 4.53 -11.44 3.59
CA HIS A 52 3.29 -11.85 4.23
C HIS A 52 2.08 -11.21 3.56
N GLU A 53 1.08 -12.03 3.30
CA GLU A 53 -0.25 -11.56 2.93
C GLU A 53 -1.07 -11.30 4.18
N TYR A 54 -1.88 -10.24 4.18
CA TYR A 54 -2.73 -9.91 5.31
C TYR A 54 -4.03 -9.22 4.92
N LYS A 55 -4.98 -9.22 5.86
CA LYS A 55 -6.26 -8.51 5.75
C LYS A 55 -6.83 -8.18 7.12
N TYR A 56 -7.64 -7.13 7.18
CA TYR A 56 -8.43 -6.80 8.37
C TYR A 56 -9.89 -7.22 8.17
N PHE A 57 -10.49 -7.72 9.24
CA PHE A 57 -11.93 -7.90 9.38
C PHE A 57 -12.44 -6.93 10.43
N VAL A 58 -13.43 -6.14 10.08
CA VAL A 58 -13.99 -5.11 10.95
C VAL A 58 -15.42 -5.48 11.29
N ARG A 59 -15.78 -5.37 12.58
CA ARG A 59 -17.17 -5.52 13.02
C ARG A 59 -17.90 -4.20 12.84
N LYS A 60 -18.76 -4.11 11.82
CA LYS A 60 -19.51 -2.88 11.53
C LYS A 60 -20.55 -2.59 12.60
N ASN A 61 -20.61 -1.34 13.02
CA ASN A 61 -21.64 -0.81 13.90
C ASN A 61 -22.87 -0.38 13.08
N ALA A 62 -23.61 -1.37 12.57
CA ALA A 62 -24.90 -1.20 11.92
C ALA A 62 -26.02 -1.76 12.81
N ARG A 63 -27.30 -1.55 12.43
CA ARG A 63 -28.46 -2.14 13.12
C ARG A 63 -28.32 -3.66 13.32
N GLN A 64 -27.67 -4.32 12.37
CA GLN A 64 -27.17 -5.69 12.51
C GLN A 64 -25.64 -5.66 12.50
N LYS A 65 -25.01 -6.23 13.53
CA LYS A 65 -23.55 -6.37 13.60
C LYS A 65 -23.11 -7.53 12.72
N TYR A 66 -22.23 -7.26 11.77
CA TYR A 66 -21.61 -8.29 10.94
C TYR A 66 -20.14 -7.96 10.68
N TRP A 67 -19.36 -8.99 10.37
CA TRP A 67 -17.97 -8.88 9.99
C TRP A 67 -17.86 -8.59 8.49
N THR A 68 -16.97 -7.66 8.13
CA THR A 68 -16.60 -7.43 6.74
C THR A 68 -15.10 -7.35 6.62
N SER A 69 -14.54 -7.89 5.55
CA SER A 69 -13.13 -7.68 5.25
C SER A 69 -12.92 -6.27 4.68
N VAL A 70 -11.81 -5.63 5.04
CA VAL A 70 -11.36 -4.35 4.49
C VAL A 70 -9.89 -4.47 4.06
N ILE A 71 -9.51 -3.67 3.07
CA ILE A 71 -8.11 -3.52 2.67
C ILE A 71 -7.50 -2.42 3.54
N ASP A 72 -6.22 -2.59 3.88
CA ASP A 72 -5.44 -1.56 4.58
C ASP A 72 -5.39 -0.29 3.74
N PRO A 73 -5.88 0.86 4.25
CA PRO A 73 -5.79 2.14 3.53
C PRO A 73 -4.35 2.57 3.21
N TYR A 74 -3.36 2.05 3.94
CA TYR A 74 -1.93 2.35 3.79
C TYR A 74 -1.15 1.18 3.17
N VAL A 75 -1.82 0.28 2.45
CA VAL A 75 -1.17 -0.81 1.73
C VAL A 75 -0.17 -0.27 0.70
N GLU A 76 1.09 -0.70 0.78
CA GLU A 76 2.11 -0.33 -0.22
C GLU A 76 2.16 -1.31 -1.40
N LYS A 77 1.94 -2.60 -1.13
CA LYS A 77 1.89 -3.65 -2.15
C LYS A 77 0.60 -4.44 -1.97
N TYR A 78 -0.15 -4.63 -3.05
CA TYR A 78 -1.49 -5.21 -3.02
C TYR A 78 -1.62 -6.33 -4.04
N ASP A 79 -2.15 -7.48 -3.61
CA ASP A 79 -2.56 -8.55 -4.50
C ASP A 79 -4.02 -8.33 -4.92
N ALA A 80 -4.23 -7.94 -6.17
CA ALA A 80 -5.55 -7.72 -6.74
C ALA A 80 -6.39 -8.99 -6.87
N LYS A 81 -5.76 -10.16 -7.07
CA LYS A 81 -6.45 -11.44 -7.27
C LYS A 81 -7.11 -11.91 -5.98
N HIS A 82 -6.36 -11.90 -4.88
CA HIS A 82 -6.85 -12.35 -3.57
C HIS A 82 -7.39 -11.20 -2.70
N ARG A 83 -7.15 -9.95 -3.11
CA ARG A 83 -7.55 -8.73 -2.38
C ARG A 83 -6.90 -8.65 -1.01
N HIS A 84 -5.59 -8.91 -0.97
CA HIS A 84 -4.75 -8.93 0.23
C HIS A 84 -3.70 -7.83 0.19
N GLY A 85 -3.38 -7.27 1.35
CA GLY A 85 -2.16 -6.48 1.49
C GLY A 85 -0.95 -7.39 1.54
N LEU A 86 0.16 -6.93 0.99
CA LEU A 86 1.45 -7.58 1.01
C LEU A 86 2.43 -6.71 1.78
N ILE A 87 3.19 -7.33 2.67
CA ILE A 87 4.24 -6.65 3.42
C ILE A 87 5.45 -7.56 3.57
N THR A 88 6.63 -6.98 3.45
CA THR A 88 7.87 -7.68 3.74
C THR A 88 8.38 -7.26 5.10
N THR A 89 8.79 -8.22 5.91
CA THR A 89 9.37 -7.98 7.23
C THR A 89 10.79 -8.53 7.33
N ARG A 90 11.66 -7.77 8.02
CA ARG A 90 13.03 -8.18 8.37
C ARG A 90 13.35 -7.71 9.79
N ASN A 91 13.89 -8.59 10.63
CA ASN A 91 14.16 -8.37 12.05
C ASN A 91 12.95 -7.76 12.80
N GLY A 92 11.74 -8.24 12.50
CA GLY A 92 10.50 -7.76 13.13
C GLY A 92 10.16 -6.29 12.80
N LYS A 93 10.69 -5.74 11.70
CA LYS A 93 10.36 -4.42 11.17
C LYS A 93 9.85 -4.54 9.73
N LYS A 94 9.05 -3.57 9.29
CA LYS A 94 8.70 -3.43 7.87
C LYS A 94 9.98 -3.20 7.06
N TYR A 95 10.12 -3.93 5.97
CA TYR A 95 11.19 -3.78 4.99
C TYR A 95 10.60 -3.26 3.69
N THR A 96 11.05 -2.08 3.27
CA THR A 96 10.73 -1.46 1.99
C THR A 96 12.00 -1.47 1.13
N ASP A 97 11.82 -1.58 -0.19
CA ASP A 97 12.94 -1.60 -1.14
C ASP A 97 13.78 -0.32 -1.06
N THR A 98 15.07 -0.42 -1.36
CA THR A 98 16.05 0.67 -1.29
C THR A 98 16.34 1.20 -2.69
N TYR A 99 15.31 1.70 -3.38
CA TYR A 99 15.50 2.31 -4.68
C TYR A 99 16.36 3.58 -4.56
N GLU A 100 17.47 3.62 -5.29
CA GLU A 100 18.36 4.77 -5.35
C GLU A 100 17.93 5.73 -6.47
N TRP A 101 17.45 6.91 -6.10
CA TRP A 101 17.08 7.96 -7.03
C TRP A 101 18.32 8.55 -7.71
N LYS A 102 18.28 8.68 -9.05
CA LYS A 102 19.45 9.11 -9.86
C LYS A 102 19.37 10.55 -10.37
N TYR A 103 18.18 11.13 -10.46
CA TYR A 103 17.94 12.34 -11.26
C TYR A 103 17.29 13.50 -10.49
N ASP A 104 17.25 13.46 -9.16
CA ASP A 104 16.61 14.50 -8.31
C ASP A 104 17.26 15.89 -8.43
N HIS A 105 18.46 15.97 -8.99
CA HIS A 105 19.18 17.22 -9.22
C HIS A 105 18.75 17.94 -10.51
N ILE A 106 17.96 17.29 -11.38
CA ILE A 106 17.45 17.89 -12.61
C ILE A 106 16.29 18.82 -12.25
N LYS A 107 16.41 20.10 -12.64
CA LYS A 107 15.35 21.08 -12.43
C LYS A 107 14.23 20.91 -13.46
N LEU A 108 13.00 21.01 -12.99
CA LEU A 108 11.81 21.06 -13.86
C LEU A 108 11.76 22.41 -14.61
N PRO A 109 11.16 22.46 -15.82
CA PRO A 109 10.89 23.71 -16.52
C PRO A 109 10.00 24.65 -15.71
N GLU A 110 10.05 25.95 -16.02
CA GLU A 110 9.11 26.93 -15.46
C GLU A 110 7.69 26.66 -15.97
N ASN A 111 6.67 27.06 -15.19
CA ASN A 111 5.27 26.72 -15.49
C ASN A 111 4.79 27.22 -16.87
N ASP A 112 5.30 28.37 -17.33
CA ASP A 112 4.96 28.97 -18.63
C ASP A 112 5.70 28.31 -19.82
N GLN A 113 6.60 27.37 -19.53
CA GLN A 113 7.36 26.58 -20.52
C GLN A 113 6.86 25.13 -20.61
N LEU A 114 5.86 24.74 -19.84
CA LEU A 114 5.34 23.37 -19.82
C LEU A 114 4.54 23.06 -21.08
N ILE A 115 4.91 21.96 -21.73
CA ILE A 115 4.15 21.31 -22.79
C ILE A 115 3.76 19.93 -22.24
N ILE A 116 2.50 19.83 -21.83
CA ILE A 116 1.95 18.68 -21.10
C ILE A 116 1.30 17.71 -22.08
N TYR A 117 1.63 16.43 -21.94
CA TYR A 117 0.95 15.34 -22.65
C TYR A 117 0.31 14.37 -21.65
N GLU A 118 -1.02 14.30 -21.65
CA GLU A 118 -1.74 13.40 -20.75
C GLU A 118 -1.65 11.95 -21.24
N ILE A 119 -1.13 11.05 -20.40
CA ILE A 119 -0.96 9.63 -20.72
C ILE A 119 -1.93 8.77 -19.93
N TYR A 120 -2.72 7.96 -20.66
CA TYR A 120 -3.40 6.80 -20.08
C TYR A 120 -2.53 5.53 -20.22
N VAL A 121 -1.89 5.10 -19.12
CA VAL A 121 -0.89 4.03 -19.10
C VAL A 121 -1.37 2.74 -19.78
N ALA A 122 -2.63 2.37 -19.56
CA ALA A 122 -3.17 1.10 -20.03
C ALA A 122 -3.36 1.04 -21.56
N ASP A 123 -3.41 2.18 -22.24
CA ASP A 123 -3.72 2.29 -23.67
C ASP A 123 -2.61 2.94 -24.50
N PHE A 124 -1.65 3.60 -23.84
CA PHE A 124 -0.57 4.31 -24.52
C PHE A 124 0.36 3.39 -25.35
N THR A 125 0.48 2.12 -24.96
CA THR A 125 1.23 1.10 -25.69
C THR A 125 0.51 -0.24 -25.61
N GLU A 126 0.77 -1.14 -26.56
CA GLU A 126 0.10 -2.45 -26.63
C GLU A 126 0.24 -3.30 -25.35
N ASN A 127 1.33 -3.15 -24.60
CA ASN A 127 1.53 -3.91 -23.37
C ASN A 127 0.81 -3.32 -22.15
N GLY A 128 0.30 -2.08 -22.24
CA GLY A 128 -0.43 -1.38 -21.17
C GLY A 128 0.35 -1.21 -19.86
N GLN A 129 1.68 -1.14 -19.92
CA GLN A 129 2.57 -1.15 -18.76
C GLN A 129 3.54 0.03 -18.75
N PHE A 130 4.07 0.35 -17.56
CA PHE A 130 5.12 1.38 -17.43
C PHE A 130 6.36 1.09 -18.28
N SER A 131 6.70 -0.18 -18.53
CA SER A 131 7.78 -0.56 -19.45
C SER A 131 7.51 -0.12 -20.89
N GLY A 132 6.24 -0.12 -21.32
CA GLY A 132 5.84 0.42 -22.62
C GLY A 132 6.05 1.93 -22.70
N ILE A 133 5.66 2.68 -21.66
CA ILE A 133 5.92 4.13 -21.58
C ILE A 133 7.42 4.41 -21.66
N LEU A 134 8.24 3.68 -20.89
CA LEU A 134 9.70 3.82 -20.90
C LEU A 134 10.27 3.69 -22.33
N SER A 135 9.73 2.78 -23.15
CA SER A 135 10.16 2.59 -24.54
C SER A 135 9.80 3.73 -25.50
N LYS A 136 8.96 4.68 -25.07
CA LYS A 136 8.44 5.80 -25.87
C LYS A 136 8.85 7.17 -25.31
N LEU A 137 9.70 7.22 -24.29
CA LEU A 137 10.18 8.50 -23.74
C LEU A 137 10.96 9.32 -24.79
N ASP A 138 11.78 8.67 -25.63
CA ASP A 138 12.48 9.34 -26.73
C ASP A 138 11.50 9.98 -27.72
N TYR A 139 10.42 9.26 -28.07
CA TYR A 139 9.36 9.79 -28.93
C TYR A 139 8.67 11.02 -28.34
N LEU A 140 8.34 10.99 -27.04
CA LEU A 140 7.72 12.14 -26.35
C LEU A 140 8.67 13.34 -26.33
N SER A 141 9.96 13.09 -26.07
CA SER A 141 11.00 14.12 -26.13
C SER A 141 11.14 14.72 -27.52
N ASP A 142 11.15 13.90 -28.58
CA ASP A 142 11.26 14.35 -29.98
C ASP A 142 10.04 15.18 -30.43
N LEU A 143 8.85 14.87 -29.87
CA LEU A 143 7.65 15.65 -30.08
C LEU A 143 7.70 17.03 -29.37
N GLY A 144 8.67 17.23 -28.47
CA GLY A 144 8.84 18.46 -27.69
C GLY A 144 8.06 18.48 -26.36
N ILE A 145 7.55 17.33 -25.93
CA ILE A 145 6.85 17.21 -24.64
C ILE A 145 7.88 17.22 -23.51
N ASN A 146 7.63 18.02 -22.46
CA ASN A 146 8.51 18.12 -21.30
C ASN A 146 7.82 17.83 -19.96
N ALA A 147 6.53 17.49 -19.98
CA ALA A 147 5.77 17.02 -18.84
C ALA A 147 4.72 15.99 -19.30
N ASN A 148 4.55 14.91 -18.52
CA ASN A 148 3.53 13.88 -18.74
C ASN A 148 2.78 13.59 -17.44
#